data_AF-A0A8J5MQA6-F1
#
_entry.id   AF-A0A8J5MQA6-F1
#
_cell.length_a   1.000
_cell.length_b   1.000
_cell.length_c   1.000
_cell.angle_alpha   90.00
_cell.angle_beta   90.00
_cell.angle_gamma   90.00
#
_symmetry.space_group_name_H-M   'P 1'
#
loop_
_entity.id
_entity.type
_entity.pdbx_description
1 polymer ?
#
loop_
_entity_poly.entity_id
_entity_poly.type
_entity_poly.pdbx_seq_one_letter_code
_entity_poly.pdbx_strand_id
1 'polypeptide(L)'
;MGRRIMWGTTLVVSLLVLVAVMGYQMNYFLSYPVNVDVQVIHSTSLRFPAVTICPYPRNNMMTMGRSPLAVREAYQQVVGEEYPGLRNASRELENLLNTKDLWDATAWNVSAMIHECYQGRGVLCNETGAFTLIYTLFGPCLTFRGAPTTLAGSYHGLYVKLG
;
A
#
# COMPACT_ATOMS: atom_id res chain seq x y z
N MET A 1 33.02 71.46 -0.49
CA MET A 1 33.28 70.02 -0.71
C MET A 1 32.24 69.07 -0.09
N GLY A 2 31.69 69.34 1.12
CA GLY A 2 30.85 68.37 1.86
C GLY A 2 29.62 67.81 1.14
N ARG A 3 28.89 68.62 0.35
CA ARG A 3 27.67 68.16 -0.35
C ARG A 3 27.96 67.05 -1.37
N ARG A 4 29.06 67.16 -2.14
CA ARG A 4 29.43 66.14 -3.15
C ARG A 4 29.88 64.82 -2.51
N ILE A 5 30.56 64.89 -1.37
CA ILE A 5 30.97 63.71 -0.60
C ILE A 5 29.74 63.02 0.00
N MET A 6 28.78 63.78 0.54
CA MET A 6 27.53 63.24 1.05
C MET A 6 26.72 62.51 -0.03
N TRP A 7 26.54 63.12 -1.21
CA TRP A 7 25.88 62.44 -2.33
C TRP A 7 26.64 61.20 -2.80
N GLY A 8 27.98 61.28 -2.85
CA GLY A 8 28.82 60.14 -3.22
C GLY A 8 28.70 58.97 -2.26
N THR A 9 28.74 59.22 -0.95
CA THR A 9 28.59 58.15 0.06
C THR A 9 27.19 57.55 0.03
N THR A 10 26.14 58.36 -0.11
CA THR A 10 24.76 57.86 -0.25
C THR A 10 24.62 56.95 -1.48
N LEU A 11 25.21 57.34 -2.62
CA LEU A 11 25.16 56.56 -3.85
C LEU A 11 25.90 55.23 -3.69
N VAL A 12 27.10 55.24 -3.09
CA VAL A 12 27.86 54.01 -2.80
C VAL A 12 27.11 53.08 -1.86
N VAL A 13 26.53 53.61 -0.78
CA VAL A 13 25.72 52.82 0.17
C VAL A 13 24.51 52.20 -0.54
N SER A 14 23.81 52.96 -1.38
CA SER A 14 22.67 52.43 -2.14
C SER A 14 23.06 51.31 -3.10
N LEU A 15 24.24 51.41 -3.73
CA LEU A 15 24.75 50.40 -4.66
C LEU A 15 25.12 49.10 -3.94
N LEU A 16 25.74 49.21 -2.76
CA LEU A 16 26.10 48.05 -1.93
C LEU A 16 24.86 47.28 -1.46
N VAL A 17 23.82 48.00 -1.01
CA VAL A 17 22.54 47.39 -0.61
C VAL A 17 21.90 46.66 -1.79
N LEU A 18 21.94 47.25 -2.98
CA LEU A 18 21.38 46.63 -4.18
C LEU A 18 22.08 45.31 -4.54
N VAL A 19 23.41 45.27 -4.52
CA VAL A 19 24.18 44.03 -4.77
C VAL A 19 23.86 42.94 -3.73
N ALA A 20 23.75 43.33 -2.45
CA ALA A 20 23.43 42.39 -1.38
C ALA A 20 22.03 41.76 -1.56
N VAL A 21 21.01 42.57 -1.89
CA VAL A 21 19.65 42.09 -2.14
C VAL A 21 19.61 41.17 -3.36
N MET A 22 20.30 41.54 -4.44
CA MET A 22 20.39 40.68 -5.64
C MET A 22 21.04 39.33 -5.32
N GLY A 23 22.12 39.32 -4.55
CA GLY A 23 22.78 38.09 -4.11
C GLY A 23 21.87 37.22 -3.24
N TYR A 24 21.10 37.83 -2.33
CA TYR A 24 20.12 37.11 -1.51
C TYR A 24 19.00 36.48 -2.36
N GLN A 25 18.40 37.25 -3.26
CA GLN A 25 17.34 36.76 -4.14
C GLN A 25 17.83 35.68 -5.09
N MET A 26 19.05 35.80 -5.60
CA MET A 26 19.64 34.80 -6.48
C MET A 26 19.91 33.50 -5.73
N ASN A 27 20.44 33.55 -4.50
CA ASN A 27 20.60 32.36 -3.66
C ASN A 27 19.24 31.75 -3.30
N TYR A 28 18.22 32.55 -3.00
CA TYR A 28 16.86 32.06 -2.74
C TYR A 28 16.28 31.37 -3.96
N PHE A 29 16.40 31.96 -5.15
CA PHE A 29 15.95 31.37 -6.41
C PHE A 29 16.70 30.05 -6.72
N LEU A 30 18.02 30.03 -6.53
CA LEU A 30 18.85 28.83 -6.74
C LEU A 30 18.66 27.77 -5.65
N SER A 31 18.01 28.10 -4.53
CA SER A 31 17.63 27.15 -3.49
C SER A 31 16.34 26.39 -3.85
N TYR A 32 15.67 26.73 -4.97
CA TYR A 32 14.44 26.11 -5.45
C TYR A 32 13.40 25.87 -4.34
N PRO A 33 12.97 26.94 -3.62
CA PRO A 33 12.01 26.80 -2.55
C PRO A 33 10.67 26.33 -3.12
N VAL A 34 10.09 25.33 -2.46
CA VAL A 34 8.77 24.80 -2.83
C VAL A 34 7.72 25.36 -1.87
N ASN A 35 6.65 25.93 -2.44
CA ASN A 35 5.46 26.29 -1.68
C ASN A 35 4.43 25.19 -1.88
N VAL A 36 3.89 24.67 -0.77
CA VAL A 36 2.83 23.65 -0.80
C VAL A 36 1.54 24.34 -0.43
N ASP A 37 0.61 24.40 -1.39
CA ASP A 37 -0.76 24.85 -1.14
C ASP A 37 -1.66 23.63 -0.97
N VAL A 38 -2.38 23.57 0.15
CA VAL A 38 -3.24 22.43 0.52
C VAL A 38 -4.69 22.91 0.46
N GLN A 39 -5.41 22.45 -0.55
CA GLN A 39 -6.82 22.76 -0.74
C GLN A 39 -7.68 21.51 -0.55
N VAL A 40 -8.81 21.65 0.13
CA VAL A 40 -9.81 20.59 0.29
C VAL A 40 -10.88 20.76 -0.79
N ILE A 41 -10.93 19.85 -1.75
CA ILE A 41 -11.92 19.86 -2.83
C ILE A 41 -13.06 18.92 -2.46
N HIS A 42 -14.28 19.45 -2.41
CA HIS A 42 -15.48 18.64 -2.22
C HIS A 42 -16.00 18.15 -3.58
N SER A 43 -15.79 16.86 -3.86
CA SER A 43 -16.31 16.20 -5.06
C SER A 43 -17.66 15.53 -4.78
N THR A 44 -18.57 15.55 -5.76
CA THR A 44 -19.87 14.85 -5.70
C THR A 44 -19.75 13.34 -5.85
N SER A 45 -18.62 12.85 -6.37
CA SER A 45 -18.28 11.44 -6.41
C SER A 45 -16.79 11.24 -6.17
N LEU A 46 -16.46 10.18 -5.45
CA LEU A 46 -15.08 9.77 -5.17
C LEU A 46 -14.87 8.35 -5.65
N ARG A 47 -13.71 8.09 -6.28
CA ARG A 47 -13.32 6.72 -6.60
C ARG A 47 -13.09 5.96 -5.30
N PHE A 48 -13.77 4.84 -5.12
CA PHE A 48 -13.56 3.99 -3.97
C PHE A 48 -12.14 3.38 -4.04
N PRO A 49 -11.35 3.46 -2.96
CA PRO A 49 -9.98 2.94 -2.96
C PRO A 49 -9.99 1.41 -3.07
N ALA A 50 -8.90 0.86 -3.62
CA ALA A 50 -8.69 -0.58 -3.57
C ALA A 50 -8.38 -0.99 -2.11
N VAL A 51 -9.16 -1.93 -1.58
CA VAL A 51 -8.98 -2.43 -0.20
C VAL A 51 -8.36 -3.82 -0.27
N THR A 52 -7.15 -3.97 0.25
CA THR A 52 -6.45 -5.26 0.29
C THR A 52 -6.47 -5.83 1.71
N ILE A 53 -6.94 -7.06 1.85
CA ILE A 53 -7.03 -7.80 3.12
C ILE A 53 -6.12 -9.03 3.02
N CYS A 54 -5.17 -9.14 3.95
CA CYS A 54 -4.25 -10.25 4.06
C CYS A 54 -4.42 -10.94 5.43
N PRO A 55 -4.47 -12.27 5.49
CA PRO A 55 -4.37 -12.96 6.77
C PRO A 55 -2.97 -12.73 7.36
N TYR A 56 -2.91 -12.33 8.63
CA TYR A 56 -1.62 -12.22 9.32
C TYR A 56 -1.12 -13.63 9.66
N PRO A 57 0.16 -13.95 9.44
CA PRO A 57 0.73 -15.23 9.82
C PRO A 57 0.87 -15.29 11.36
N ARG A 58 -0.21 -15.57 12.07
CA ARG A 58 -0.14 -16.03 13.46
C ARG A 58 0.34 -17.48 13.41
N ASN A 59 1.64 -17.64 13.63
CA ASN A 59 2.32 -18.84 14.13
C ASN A 59 2.09 -20.22 13.46
N ASN A 60 1.30 -20.36 12.40
CA ASN A 60 1.20 -21.58 11.60
C ASN A 60 1.19 -21.21 10.10
N MET A 61 2.30 -21.45 9.42
CA MET A 61 2.22 -21.86 8.02
C MET A 61 1.32 -23.11 8.01
N MET A 62 0.24 -23.14 7.24
CA MET A 62 -0.66 -24.29 7.04
C MET A 62 -1.72 -24.60 8.10
N THR A 63 -2.86 -23.90 8.02
CA THR A 63 -4.16 -24.60 8.04
C THR A 63 -4.52 -24.87 6.59
N MET A 64 -4.19 -26.09 6.15
CA MET A 64 -4.25 -26.57 4.77
C MET A 64 -5.64 -26.34 4.15
N GLY A 65 -5.75 -25.37 3.23
CA GLY A 65 -7.01 -25.03 2.57
C GLY A 65 -7.07 -25.35 1.08
N ARG A 66 -5.94 -25.68 0.44
CA ARG A 66 -5.89 -26.06 -0.97
C ARG A 66 -4.80 -27.11 -1.12
N SER A 67 -5.19 -28.35 -1.38
CA SER A 67 -4.23 -29.41 -1.71
C SER A 67 -4.16 -29.58 -3.24
N PRO A 68 -3.28 -28.86 -3.96
CA PRO A 68 -2.84 -29.37 -5.25
C PRO A 68 -2.06 -30.66 -4.96
N LEU A 69 -2.52 -31.78 -5.54
CA LEU A 69 -1.97 -33.12 -5.33
C LEU A 69 -0.43 -33.16 -5.43
N ALA A 70 0.16 -32.36 -6.32
CA ALA A 70 1.60 -32.20 -6.49
C ALA A 70 2.35 -31.76 -5.22
N VAL A 71 1.75 -30.90 -4.38
CA VAL A 71 2.39 -30.47 -3.12
C VAL A 71 2.19 -31.49 -2.01
N ARG A 72 1.10 -32.27 -2.05
CA ARG A 72 0.94 -33.41 -1.15
C ARG A 72 1.96 -34.50 -1.45
N GLU A 73 2.22 -34.78 -2.73
CA GLU A 73 3.25 -35.72 -3.16
C GLU A 73 4.66 -35.24 -2.77
N ALA A 74 4.99 -33.97 -3.03
CA ALA A 74 6.27 -33.38 -2.61
C ALA A 74 6.44 -33.38 -1.08
N TYR A 75 5.37 -33.09 -0.33
CA TYR A 75 5.38 -33.16 1.13
C TYR A 75 5.52 -34.59 1.66
N GLN A 76 4.83 -35.57 1.05
CA GLN A 76 4.95 -36.98 1.42
C GLN A 76 6.34 -37.55 1.11
N GLN A 77 6.98 -37.10 0.03
CA GLN A 77 8.38 -37.46 -0.28
C GLN A 77 9.38 -36.92 0.74
N VAL A 78 9.12 -35.74 1.31
CA VAL A 78 9.99 -35.05 2.28
C VAL A 78 9.77 -35.56 3.72
N VAL A 79 8.53 -35.87 4.10
CA VAL A 79 8.17 -36.14 5.50
C VAL A 79 8.23 -37.62 5.87
N GLY A 80 8.05 -38.56 4.93
CA GLY A 80 7.92 -39.99 5.26
C GLY A 80 6.77 -40.25 6.26
N GLU A 81 6.59 -41.51 6.72
CA GLU A 81 5.55 -41.82 7.72
C GLU A 81 5.88 -41.33 9.15
N GLU A 82 7.12 -40.87 9.39
CA GLU A 82 7.63 -40.53 10.71
C GLU A 82 8.02 -39.05 10.79
N TYR A 83 7.12 -38.24 11.38
CA TYR A 83 7.16 -36.78 11.49
C TYR A 83 8.52 -36.19 11.93
N PRO A 84 9.26 -35.45 11.07
CA PRO A 84 10.10 -34.34 11.50
C PRO A 84 9.23 -33.07 11.51
N GLY A 85 9.32 -32.26 12.56
CA GLY A 85 8.48 -31.06 12.70
C GLY A 85 8.44 -30.16 11.44
N LEU A 86 7.30 -29.48 11.25
CA LEU A 86 6.92 -28.70 10.05
C LEU A 86 7.98 -27.69 9.56
N ARG A 87 8.85 -27.22 10.46
CA ARG A 87 9.94 -26.27 10.19
C ARG A 87 11.07 -26.84 9.33
N ASN A 88 11.27 -28.16 9.35
CA ASN A 88 12.29 -28.81 8.53
C ASN A 88 11.73 -29.14 7.14
N ALA A 89 10.45 -29.55 7.06
CA ALA A 89 9.76 -29.81 5.80
C ALA A 89 9.60 -28.55 4.93
N SER A 90 9.38 -27.38 5.54
CA SER A 90 9.26 -26.12 4.78
C SER A 90 10.54 -25.78 4.01
N ARG A 91 11.71 -26.03 4.61
CA ARG A 91 13.01 -25.74 3.99
C ARG A 91 13.31 -26.65 2.79
N GLU A 92 12.85 -27.90 2.84
CA GLU A 92 12.98 -28.82 1.69
C GLU A 92 11.94 -28.51 0.61
N LEU A 93 10.71 -28.15 0.98
CA LEU A 93 9.70 -27.69 0.03
C LEU A 93 10.12 -26.41 -0.71
N GLU A 94 10.80 -25.49 -0.04
CA GLU A 94 11.37 -24.28 -0.66
C GLU A 94 12.39 -24.59 -1.77
N ASN A 95 13.11 -25.72 -1.66
CA ASN A 95 14.07 -26.14 -2.67
C ASN A 95 13.41 -26.85 -3.86
N LEU A 96 12.22 -27.42 -3.67
CA LEU A 96 11.51 -28.23 -4.66
C LEU A 96 10.44 -27.45 -5.44
N LEU A 97 9.84 -26.44 -4.82
CA LEU A 97 8.70 -25.69 -5.35
C LEU A 97 9.04 -24.23 -5.58
N ASN A 98 8.42 -23.62 -6.59
CA ASN A 98 8.44 -22.18 -6.71
C ASN A 98 7.70 -21.53 -5.53
N THR A 99 8.11 -20.32 -5.16
CA THR A 99 7.50 -19.57 -4.06
C THR A 99 5.99 -19.41 -4.22
N LYS A 100 5.49 -19.24 -5.46
CA LYS A 100 4.06 -19.17 -5.75
C LYS A 100 3.34 -20.48 -5.43
N ASP A 101 3.89 -21.61 -5.87
CA ASP A 101 3.28 -22.93 -5.68
C ASP A 101 3.31 -23.35 -4.21
N LEU A 102 4.39 -22.97 -3.50
CA LEU A 102 4.51 -23.09 -2.06
C LEU A 102 3.38 -22.33 -1.35
N TRP A 103 3.13 -21.07 -1.72
CA TRP A 103 2.03 -20.30 -1.16
C TRP A 103 0.67 -20.90 -1.50
N ASP A 104 0.47 -21.39 -2.73
CA ASP A 104 -0.80 -21.96 -3.17
C ASP A 104 -1.20 -23.23 -2.42
N ALA A 105 -0.23 -23.96 -1.88
CA ALA A 105 -0.49 -25.16 -1.09
C ALA A 105 -0.49 -24.93 0.42
N THR A 106 0.32 -24.00 0.91
CA THR A 106 0.53 -23.81 2.36
C THR A 106 -0.33 -22.71 2.96
N ALA A 107 -0.86 -21.81 2.14
CA ALA A 107 -1.63 -20.69 2.63
C ALA A 107 -3.07 -21.04 3.01
N TRP A 108 -3.66 -20.14 3.80
CA TRP A 108 -5.07 -20.15 4.13
C TRP A 108 -5.92 -20.03 2.86
N ASN A 109 -7.10 -20.65 2.87
CA ASN A 109 -8.09 -20.44 1.82
C ASN A 109 -8.69 -19.03 1.96
N VAL A 110 -7.99 -18.02 1.44
CA VAL A 110 -8.39 -16.62 1.58
C VAL A 110 -9.76 -16.32 0.96
N SER A 111 -10.15 -17.04 -0.10
CA SER A 111 -11.49 -16.94 -0.69
C SER A 111 -12.61 -17.33 0.27
N ALA A 112 -12.35 -18.24 1.23
CA ALA A 112 -13.32 -18.65 2.23
C ALA A 112 -13.36 -17.72 3.46
N MET A 113 -12.42 -16.79 3.58
CA MET A 113 -12.33 -15.86 4.72
C MET A 113 -13.45 -14.82 4.71
N ILE A 114 -14.03 -14.53 3.54
CA ILE A 114 -15.10 -13.53 3.38
C ILE A 114 -16.45 -14.24 3.50
N HIS A 115 -17.12 -14.05 4.64
CA HIS A 115 -18.46 -14.59 4.86
C HIS A 115 -19.56 -13.70 4.30
N GLU A 116 -19.48 -12.41 4.57
CA GLU A 116 -20.47 -11.42 4.13
C GLU A 116 -19.75 -10.17 3.62
N CYS A 117 -20.22 -9.59 2.52
CA CYS A 117 -19.66 -8.36 1.97
C CYS A 117 -20.73 -7.46 1.35
N TYR A 118 -20.72 -6.19 1.76
CA TYR A 118 -21.58 -5.14 1.21
C TYR A 118 -20.78 -3.87 0.90
N GLN A 119 -21.09 -3.20 -0.21
CA GLN A 119 -20.55 -1.88 -0.53
C GLN A 119 -21.70 -0.86 -0.52
N GLY A 120 -21.92 -0.24 0.63
CA GLY A 120 -23.10 0.58 0.91
C GLY A 120 -24.25 -0.23 1.50
N ARG A 121 -25.37 0.45 1.73
CA ARG A 121 -26.51 -0.10 2.48
C ARG A 121 -27.26 -1.14 1.65
N GLY A 122 -27.06 -2.43 1.98
CA GLY A 122 -27.79 -3.56 1.40
C GLY A 122 -27.35 -3.96 -0.01
N VAL A 123 -26.28 -3.36 -0.54
CA VAL A 123 -25.75 -3.66 -1.87
C VAL A 123 -24.63 -4.68 -1.74
N LEU A 124 -24.77 -5.83 -2.38
CA LEU A 124 -23.79 -6.91 -2.32
C LEU A 124 -22.53 -6.55 -3.08
N CYS A 125 -21.36 -6.93 -2.55
CA CYS A 125 -20.07 -6.62 -3.20
C CYS A 125 -19.94 -7.21 -4.61
N ASN A 126 -20.63 -8.32 -4.92
CA ASN A 126 -20.61 -8.93 -6.26
C ASN A 126 -21.32 -8.07 -7.33
N GLU A 127 -22.18 -7.14 -6.93
CA GLU A 127 -22.88 -6.24 -7.85
C GLU A 127 -22.05 -5.01 -8.18
N THR A 128 -21.20 -4.56 -7.25
CA THR A 128 -20.42 -3.33 -7.37
C THR A 128 -18.95 -3.57 -7.71
N GLY A 129 -18.47 -4.80 -7.55
CA GLY A 129 -17.08 -5.15 -7.75
C GLY A 129 -16.80 -6.63 -7.56
N ALA A 130 -15.54 -6.96 -7.37
CA ALA A 130 -15.11 -8.33 -7.05
C ALA A 130 -13.83 -8.31 -6.21
N PHE A 131 -13.67 -9.33 -5.37
CA PHE A 131 -12.38 -9.63 -4.76
C PHE A 131 -11.51 -10.40 -5.74
N THR A 132 -10.29 -9.92 -5.92
CA THR A 132 -9.27 -10.60 -6.72
C THR A 132 -8.14 -11.09 -5.84
N LEU A 133 -7.66 -12.31 -6.10
CA LEU A 133 -6.49 -12.87 -5.45
C LEU A 133 -5.22 -12.16 -5.93
N ILE A 134 -4.39 -11.70 -4.99
CA ILE A 134 -3.06 -11.16 -5.27
C ILE A 134 -2.04 -11.77 -4.32
N TYR A 135 -0.77 -11.83 -4.74
CA TYR A 135 0.32 -12.32 -3.90
C TYR A 135 1.14 -11.15 -3.40
N THR A 136 1.41 -11.15 -2.09
CA THR A 136 2.22 -10.14 -1.42
C THR A 136 3.31 -10.82 -0.58
N LEU A 137 4.10 -10.04 0.15
CA LEU A 137 5.04 -10.56 1.14
C LEU A 137 4.37 -11.42 2.24
N PHE A 138 3.06 -11.25 2.46
CA PHE A 138 2.28 -12.05 3.41
C PHE A 138 1.66 -13.31 2.78
N GLY A 139 1.98 -13.61 1.52
CA GLY A 139 1.37 -14.68 0.74
C GLY A 139 0.11 -14.21 0.01
N PRO A 140 -0.88 -15.11 -0.22
CA PRO A 140 -2.10 -14.76 -0.93
C PRO A 140 -2.98 -13.82 -0.09
N CYS A 141 -3.49 -12.79 -0.75
CA CYS A 141 -4.39 -11.78 -0.18
C CYS A 141 -5.54 -11.51 -1.14
N LEU A 142 -6.60 -10.88 -0.63
CA LEU A 142 -7.74 -10.46 -1.44
C LEU A 142 -7.79 -8.95 -1.56
N THR A 143 -7.94 -8.45 -2.79
CA THR A 143 -8.13 -7.02 -3.06
C THR A 143 -9.52 -6.80 -3.63
N PHE A 144 -10.31 -5.94 -2.97
CA PHE A 144 -11.58 -5.45 -3.47
C PHE A 144 -11.38 -4.17 -4.28
N ARG A 145 -11.98 -4.13 -5.47
CA ARG A 145 -12.14 -2.91 -6.25
C ARG A 145 -13.63 -2.68 -6.47
N GLY A 146 -14.17 -1.69 -5.78
CA GLY A 146 -15.58 -1.36 -5.79
C GLY A 146 -15.94 -0.21 -6.73
N ALA A 147 -17.25 0.05 -6.80
CA ALA A 147 -17.80 1.18 -7.52
C ALA A 147 -17.49 2.53 -6.81
N PRO A 148 -17.45 3.66 -7.53
CA PRO A 148 -17.33 4.99 -6.93
C PRO A 148 -18.45 5.28 -5.91
N THR A 149 -18.13 6.05 -4.88
CA THR A 149 -19.10 6.47 -3.85
C THR A 149 -19.49 7.93 -4.03
N THR A 150 -20.79 8.21 -3.90
CA THR A 150 -21.36 9.57 -3.96
C THR A 150 -21.72 10.13 -2.59
N LEU A 151 -21.84 9.24 -1.60
CA LEU A 151 -22.22 9.57 -0.23
C LEU A 151 -21.09 9.20 0.73
N ALA A 152 -20.90 10.04 1.75
CA ALA A 152 -19.97 9.80 2.84
C ALA A 152 -20.71 9.25 4.08
N GLY A 153 -19.97 8.59 4.96
CA GLY A 153 -20.50 7.99 6.19
C GLY A 153 -20.22 6.49 6.25
N SER A 154 -20.31 5.92 7.46
CA SER A 154 -20.02 4.50 7.68
C SER A 154 -20.86 3.61 6.77
N TYR A 155 -22.17 3.88 6.67
CA TYR A 155 -23.14 3.08 5.91
C TYR A 155 -22.98 3.10 4.38
N HIS A 156 -22.10 3.96 3.86
CA HIS A 156 -21.83 4.08 2.43
C HIS A 156 -20.42 3.58 2.05
N GLY A 157 -19.71 2.96 2.99
CA GLY A 157 -18.41 2.34 2.80
C GLY A 157 -18.47 0.85 2.45
N LEU A 158 -17.32 0.20 2.59
CA LEU A 158 -17.18 -1.26 2.46
C LEU A 158 -17.36 -1.93 3.82
N TYR A 159 -18.27 -2.90 3.87
CA TYR A 159 -18.52 -3.76 5.02
C TYR A 159 -18.13 -5.19 4.67
N VAL A 160 -17.20 -5.75 5.43
CA VAL A 160 -16.75 -7.13 5.27
C VAL A 160 -16.79 -7.81 6.62
N LYS A 161 -17.41 -8.99 6.66
CA LYS A 161 -17.36 -9.89 7.80
C LYS A 161 -16.40 -11.02 7.48
N LEU A 162 -15.30 -11.07 8.24
CA LEU A 162 -14.28 -12.11 8.16
C LEU A 162 -14.65 -13.26 9.10
N GLY A 163 -14.31 -14.50 8.76
CA GLY A 163 -14.47 -15.68 9.61
C GLY A 163 -13.29 -16.62 9.57
#